data_AF-A0ABD0NKY4-F1
#
_entry.id   AF-A0ABD0NKY4-F1
#
_cell.length_a   1.000
_cell.length_b   1.000
_cell.length_c   1.000
_cell.angle_alpha   90.00
_cell.angle_beta   90.00
_cell.angle_gamma   90.00
#
_symmetry.space_group_name_H-M   'P 1'
#
loop_
_entity.id
_entity.type
_entity.pdbx_description
1 polymer ?
#
loop_
_entity_poly.entity_id
_entity_poly.type
_entity_poly.pdbx_seq_one_letter_code
_entity_poly.pdbx_strand_id
1 'polypeptide(L)'
;EHVVKEELLGALYCEFINRVNEVGVDVNRAIAHPYTQSLVQYICGLGPRKGSHLLKILKQNNTRLENRTQLVTMCHMGPKVFINCAGFIKIDTASLGDSTDSYIEVLDGSRVHPETYEWARKMAVDALEYDESAEDANPAGALEEILENPERLKDLDLDAFAEELERQGYGNKGITLYDIRAELSCRYKDLRAPYRPPNTEEVFNMLTKETPETFYIGKC
;
A
#
# COMPACT_ATOMS: atom_id res chain seq x y z
N GLU A 1 -1.60 -14.44 -34.45
CA GLU A 1 -2.85 -15.21 -34.57
C GLU A 1 -3.22 -16.06 -33.35
N HIS A 2 -2.49 -16.02 -32.22
CA HIS A 2 -2.67 -17.05 -31.18
C HIS A 2 -3.48 -16.67 -29.93
N VAL A 3 -3.84 -15.41 -29.70
CA VAL A 3 -4.63 -14.99 -28.51
C VAL A 3 -5.65 -13.93 -28.89
N VAL A 4 -6.87 -14.04 -28.34
CA VAL A 4 -7.93 -13.05 -28.55
C VAL A 4 -7.52 -11.74 -27.88
N LYS A 5 -7.70 -10.61 -28.58
CA LYS A 5 -7.30 -9.28 -28.09
C LYS A 5 -7.85 -8.97 -26.69
N GLU A 6 -9.10 -9.34 -26.43
CA GLU A 6 -9.75 -9.09 -25.13
C GLU A 6 -9.13 -9.90 -24.00
N GLU A 7 -8.77 -11.16 -24.24
CA GLU A 7 -8.11 -12.02 -23.26
C GLU A 7 -6.71 -11.50 -22.92
N LEU A 8 -5.94 -11.10 -23.94
CA LEU A 8 -4.62 -10.49 -23.74
C LEU A 8 -4.73 -9.21 -22.91
N LEU A 9 -5.68 -8.33 -23.25
CA LEU A 9 -5.90 -7.11 -22.49
C LEU A 9 -6.33 -7.42 -21.06
N GLY A 10 -7.23 -8.37 -20.85
CA GLY A 10 -7.67 -8.80 -19.52
C GLY A 10 -6.50 -9.26 -18.65
N ALA A 11 -5.62 -10.10 -19.21
CA ALA A 11 -4.41 -10.55 -18.51
C ALA A 11 -3.47 -9.39 -18.16
N LEU A 12 -3.23 -8.47 -19.11
CA LEU A 12 -2.39 -7.29 -18.88
C LEU A 12 -2.97 -6.36 -17.80
N TYR A 13 -4.29 -6.12 -17.83
CA TYR A 13 -4.97 -5.31 -16.81
C TYR A 13 -4.86 -5.95 -15.44
N CYS A 14 -5.03 -7.27 -15.34
CA CYS A 14 -4.87 -8.00 -14.09
C CYS A 14 -3.47 -7.81 -13.50
N GLU A 15 -2.43 -7.97 -14.32
CA GLU A 15 -1.04 -7.77 -13.87
C GLU A 15 -0.76 -6.32 -13.47
N PHE A 16 -1.27 -5.33 -14.22
CA PHE A 16 -1.15 -3.93 -13.83
C PHE A 16 -1.82 -3.66 -12.49
N ILE A 17 -3.04 -4.15 -12.27
CA ILE A 17 -3.75 -4.01 -11.01
C ILE A 17 -2.94 -4.66 -9.88
N ASN A 18 -2.50 -5.90 -10.04
CA ASN A 18 -1.75 -6.62 -9.02
C ASN A 18 -0.48 -5.85 -8.60
N ARG A 19 0.35 -5.44 -9.58
CA ARG A 19 1.62 -4.77 -9.29
C ARG A 19 1.45 -3.36 -8.77
N VAL A 20 0.46 -2.61 -9.27
CA VAL A 20 0.20 -1.25 -8.80
C VAL A 20 -0.30 -1.25 -7.36
N ASN A 21 -1.17 -2.18 -6.98
CA ASN A 21 -1.72 -2.24 -5.63
C ASN A 21 -0.73 -2.84 -4.62
N GLU A 22 0.10 -3.81 -5.02
CA GLU A 22 1.21 -4.32 -4.19
C GLU A 22 2.21 -3.19 -3.84
N VAL A 23 2.61 -2.40 -4.85
CA VAL A 23 3.52 -1.28 -4.62
C VAL A 23 2.82 -0.16 -3.86
N GLY A 24 1.57 0.17 -4.22
CA GLY A 24 0.83 1.34 -3.77
C GLY A 24 1.17 2.60 -4.56
N VAL A 25 0.25 3.57 -4.60
CA VAL A 25 0.39 4.80 -5.39
C VAL A 25 0.32 6.05 -4.51
N ASP A 26 1.34 6.88 -4.58
CA ASP A 26 1.33 8.21 -3.99
C ASP A 26 0.60 9.20 -4.92
N VAL A 27 -0.56 9.66 -4.47
CA VAL A 27 -1.43 10.56 -5.24
C VAL A 27 -0.85 11.96 -5.34
N ASN A 28 -0.14 12.44 -4.31
CA ASN A 28 0.51 13.75 -4.34
C ASN A 28 1.66 13.77 -5.36
N ARG A 29 2.45 12.70 -5.42
CA ARG A 29 3.45 12.51 -6.49
C ARG A 29 2.81 12.40 -7.87
N ALA A 30 1.68 11.70 -8.00
CA ALA A 30 0.92 11.64 -9.24
C ALA A 30 0.45 13.04 -9.70
N ILE A 31 0.05 13.91 -8.78
CA ILE A 31 -0.33 15.29 -9.13
C ILE A 31 0.88 16.09 -9.64
N ALA A 32 2.02 15.99 -8.95
CA ALA A 32 3.24 16.71 -9.27
C ALA A 32 3.93 16.21 -10.56
N HIS A 33 3.85 14.92 -10.85
CA HIS A 33 4.59 14.26 -11.93
C HIS A 33 3.66 13.57 -12.94
N PRO A 34 3.42 14.17 -14.12
CA PRO A 34 2.49 13.65 -15.12
C PRO A 34 2.72 12.19 -15.54
N TYR A 35 3.98 11.74 -15.59
CA TYR A 35 4.34 10.37 -16.00
C TYR A 35 3.90 9.30 -14.99
N THR A 36 3.58 9.67 -13.74
CA THR A 36 3.09 8.72 -12.72
C THR A 36 1.56 8.68 -12.62
N GLN A 37 0.85 9.57 -13.31
CA GLN A 37 -0.62 9.68 -13.24
C GLN A 37 -1.35 8.45 -13.76
N SER A 38 -0.79 7.82 -14.80
CA SER A 38 -1.36 6.64 -15.41
C SER A 38 -1.48 5.46 -14.44
N LEU A 39 -0.75 5.45 -13.33
CA LEU A 39 -0.83 4.40 -12.31
C LEU A 39 -2.15 4.45 -11.52
N VAL A 40 -2.70 5.65 -11.31
CA VAL A 40 -3.91 5.86 -10.48
C VAL A 40 -5.12 5.09 -11.00
N GLN A 41 -5.21 4.87 -12.32
CA GLN A 41 -6.33 4.14 -12.91
C GLN A 41 -6.36 2.65 -12.53
N TYR A 42 -5.23 2.09 -12.10
CA TYR A 42 -5.09 0.66 -11.75
C TYR A 42 -5.24 0.39 -10.25
N ILE A 43 -5.46 1.42 -9.44
CA ILE A 43 -5.79 1.25 -8.03
C ILE A 43 -7.15 0.55 -7.90
N CYS A 44 -7.27 -0.41 -6.98
CA CYS A 44 -8.50 -1.14 -6.71
C CYS A 44 -9.68 -0.18 -6.46
N GLY A 45 -10.83 -0.45 -7.07
CA GLY A 45 -12.02 0.40 -6.99
C GLY A 45 -12.00 1.67 -7.86
N LEU A 46 -10.83 2.03 -8.40
CA LEU A 46 -10.69 3.08 -9.41
C LEU A 46 -10.72 2.49 -10.82
N GLY A 47 -10.51 3.38 -11.79
CA GLY A 47 -10.49 3.10 -13.21
C GLY A 47 -10.15 4.40 -13.95
N PRO A 48 -10.04 4.38 -15.28
CA PRO A 48 -9.60 5.55 -16.05
C PRO A 48 -10.40 6.82 -15.74
N ARG A 49 -11.73 6.68 -15.62
CA ARG A 49 -12.64 7.79 -15.28
C ARG A 49 -12.46 8.30 -13.85
N LYS A 50 -12.47 7.41 -12.86
CA LYS A 50 -12.41 7.78 -11.44
C LYS A 50 -11.03 8.29 -11.04
N GLY A 51 -9.96 7.67 -11.53
CA GLY A 51 -8.59 8.11 -11.27
C GLY A 51 -8.30 9.49 -11.86
N SER A 52 -8.75 9.74 -13.09
CA SER A 52 -8.63 11.08 -13.71
C SER A 52 -9.44 12.13 -12.95
N HIS A 53 -10.63 11.78 -12.46
CA HIS A 53 -11.47 12.67 -11.68
C HIS A 53 -10.84 13.05 -10.33
N LEU A 54 -10.28 12.06 -9.60
CA LEU A 54 -9.54 12.27 -8.36
C LEU A 54 -8.40 13.28 -8.56
N LEU A 55 -7.53 13.03 -9.55
CA LEU A 55 -6.40 13.90 -9.84
C LEU A 55 -6.85 15.31 -10.26
N LYS A 56 -7.97 15.42 -10.98
CA LYS A 56 -8.54 16.71 -11.38
C LYS A 56 -9.03 17.51 -10.18
N ILE A 57 -9.77 16.90 -9.25
CA ILE A 57 -10.28 17.59 -8.05
C ILE A 57 -9.12 18.16 -7.23
N LEU A 58 -8.12 17.33 -6.93
CA LEU A 58 -6.98 17.75 -6.12
C LEU A 58 -6.16 18.87 -6.78
N LYS A 59 -5.98 18.79 -8.12
CA LYS A 59 -5.34 19.86 -8.89
C LYS A 59 -6.15 21.16 -8.89
N GLN A 60 -7.47 21.09 -9.05
CA GLN A 60 -8.34 22.27 -9.12
C GLN A 60 -8.38 23.03 -7.79
N ASN A 61 -8.36 22.31 -6.67
CA ASN A 61 -8.37 22.92 -5.35
C ASN A 61 -6.98 23.35 -4.87
N ASN A 62 -5.93 23.07 -5.66
CA ASN A 62 -4.52 23.26 -5.30
C ASN A 62 -4.20 22.67 -3.91
N THR A 63 -4.78 21.51 -3.61
CA THR A 63 -4.71 20.88 -2.30
C THR A 63 -3.94 19.57 -2.40
N ARG A 64 -3.03 19.34 -1.46
CA ARG A 64 -2.39 18.03 -1.28
C ARG A 64 -3.33 17.14 -0.49
N LEU A 65 -3.29 15.85 -0.77
CA LEU A 65 -3.98 14.86 0.04
C LEU A 65 -3.18 14.66 1.33
N GLU A 66 -3.76 15.01 2.47
CA GLU A 66 -3.09 14.99 3.78
C GLU A 66 -3.50 13.78 4.62
N ASN A 67 -4.74 13.31 4.45
CA ASN A 67 -5.24 12.12 5.11
C ASN A 67 -6.25 11.37 4.23
N ARG A 68 -6.48 10.10 4.53
CA ARG A 68 -7.40 9.25 3.72
C ARG A 68 -8.85 9.69 3.83
N THR A 69 -9.26 10.31 4.92
CA THR A 69 -10.63 10.83 5.11
C THR A 69 -11.00 11.90 4.07
N GLN A 70 -10.03 12.68 3.61
CA GLN A 70 -10.21 13.67 2.53
C GLN A 70 -10.65 13.04 1.20
N LEU A 71 -10.40 11.75 0.97
CA LEU A 71 -10.91 11.04 -0.22
C LEU A 71 -12.45 11.01 -0.23
N VAL A 72 -13.08 10.91 0.94
CA VAL A 72 -14.54 10.92 1.07
C VAL A 72 -15.06 12.35 1.12
N THR A 73 -14.48 13.19 1.98
CA THR A 73 -15.01 14.54 2.25
C THR A 73 -14.74 15.53 1.11
N MET A 74 -13.53 15.54 0.54
CA MET A 74 -13.12 16.46 -0.52
C MET A 74 -13.22 15.86 -1.92
N CYS A 75 -12.82 14.59 -2.10
CA CYS A 75 -12.85 13.95 -3.41
C CYS A 75 -14.18 13.24 -3.72
N HIS A 76 -15.16 13.33 -2.81
CA HIS A 76 -16.51 12.78 -2.96
C HIS A 76 -16.53 11.29 -3.37
N MET A 77 -15.57 10.50 -2.88
CA MET A 77 -15.59 9.06 -3.12
C MET A 77 -16.74 8.40 -2.36
N GLY A 78 -17.51 7.58 -3.08
CA GLY A 78 -18.52 6.74 -2.44
C GLY A 78 -17.90 5.68 -1.52
N PRO A 79 -18.63 5.21 -0.50
CA PRO A 79 -18.08 4.36 0.57
C PRO A 79 -17.46 3.05 0.04
N LYS A 80 -18.09 2.40 -0.94
CA LYS A 80 -17.54 1.19 -1.57
C LYS A 80 -16.23 1.44 -2.32
N VAL A 81 -16.08 2.62 -2.93
CA VAL A 81 -14.86 2.98 -3.65
C VAL A 81 -13.74 3.24 -2.67
N PHE A 82 -14.05 3.97 -1.60
CA PHE A 82 -13.10 4.26 -0.52
C PHE A 82 -12.55 2.98 0.12
N ILE A 83 -13.43 2.05 0.53
CA ILE A 83 -13.03 0.75 1.10
C ILE A 83 -12.12 -0.02 0.13
N ASN A 84 -12.39 0.04 -1.17
CA ASN A 84 -11.59 -0.69 -2.14
C ASN A 84 -10.21 -0.05 -2.41
N CYS A 85 -10.05 1.26 -2.22
CA CYS A 85 -8.84 1.99 -2.64
C CYS A 85 -7.95 2.48 -1.50
N ALA A 86 -8.49 2.66 -0.29
CA ALA A 86 -7.82 3.43 0.76
C ALA A 86 -6.45 2.85 1.13
N GLY A 87 -6.33 1.52 1.29
CA GLY A 87 -5.06 0.86 1.66
C GLY A 87 -3.96 0.95 0.59
N PHE A 88 -4.33 1.22 -0.67
CA PHE A 88 -3.41 1.29 -1.79
C PHE A 88 -2.95 2.71 -2.13
N ILE A 89 -3.63 3.72 -1.58
CA ILE A 89 -3.25 5.13 -1.70
C ILE A 89 -2.23 5.45 -0.60
N LYS A 90 -1.02 5.84 -1.05
CA LYS A 90 0.05 6.28 -0.17
C LYS A 90 -0.08 7.76 0.12
N ILE A 91 0.13 8.13 1.37
CA ILE A 91 0.30 9.50 1.80
C ILE A 91 1.63 9.56 2.56
N ASP A 92 2.56 10.38 2.10
CA ASP A 92 3.82 10.59 2.80
C ASP A 92 3.59 11.49 4.02
N THR A 93 3.22 10.88 5.14
CA THR A 93 2.93 11.57 6.40
C THR A 93 4.15 12.27 6.98
N ALA A 94 5.37 11.80 6.69
CA ALA A 94 6.60 12.45 7.13
C ALA A 94 6.80 13.80 6.41
N SER A 95 6.46 13.88 5.13
CA SER A 95 6.54 15.13 4.37
C SER A 95 5.49 16.18 4.74
N LEU A 96 4.43 15.78 5.45
CA LEU A 96 3.30 16.64 5.83
C LEU A 96 3.45 17.25 7.23
N GLY A 97 4.23 16.61 8.11
CA GLY A 97 4.45 16.98 9.52
C GLY A 97 4.82 18.45 9.74
N ASP A 98 5.60 19.03 8.83
CA ASP A 98 6.06 20.40 8.95
C ASP A 98 5.13 21.44 8.27
N SER A 99 4.09 21.00 7.57
CA SER A 99 3.33 21.85 6.63
C SER A 99 1.86 22.07 6.96
N THR A 100 1.30 21.38 7.96
CA THR A 100 -0.15 21.30 8.16
C THR A 100 -0.53 21.37 9.64
N ASP A 101 -1.55 22.17 9.98
CA ASP A 101 -2.09 22.31 11.35
C ASP A 101 -3.08 21.17 11.76
N SER A 102 -3.39 20.27 10.82
CA SER A 102 -4.24 19.09 11.05
C SER A 102 -3.49 17.99 11.80
N TYR A 103 -4.20 17.27 12.67
CA TYR A 103 -3.76 15.97 13.16
C TYR A 103 -3.35 15.05 12.00
N ILE A 104 -2.19 14.42 12.11
CA ILE A 104 -1.64 13.50 11.11
C ILE A 104 -1.83 12.09 11.63
N GLU A 105 -2.63 11.29 10.91
CA GLU A 105 -2.77 9.87 11.20
C GLU A 105 -1.54 9.15 10.63
N VAL A 106 -0.62 8.75 11.51
CA VAL A 106 0.64 8.09 11.14
C VAL A 106 0.44 6.82 10.30
N LEU A 107 -0.69 6.12 10.49
CA LEU A 107 -1.07 4.93 9.74
C LEU A 107 -1.40 5.20 8.26
N ASP A 108 -1.77 6.43 7.88
CA ASP A 108 -1.98 6.81 6.48
C ASP A 108 -0.68 6.71 5.66
N GLY A 109 0.47 6.72 6.33
CA GLY A 109 1.78 6.44 5.77
C GLY A 109 2.13 4.95 5.66
N SER A 110 1.17 4.04 5.82
CA SER A 110 1.36 2.58 5.76
C SER A 110 0.30 1.89 4.89
N ARG A 111 0.45 0.59 4.59
CA ARG A 111 -0.60 -0.20 3.91
C ARG A 111 -1.75 -0.63 4.83
N VAL A 112 -1.67 -0.36 6.13
CA VAL A 112 -2.76 -0.67 7.07
C VAL A 112 -4.02 0.03 6.57
N HIS A 113 -5.14 -0.70 6.49
CA HIS A 113 -6.39 -0.15 6.00
C HIS A 113 -7.12 0.63 7.11
N PRO A 114 -7.83 1.75 6.83
CA PRO A 114 -8.55 2.50 7.86
C PRO A 114 -9.53 1.67 8.70
N GLU A 115 -10.07 0.58 8.14
CA GLU A 115 -10.96 -0.34 8.88
C GLU A 115 -10.24 -1.08 10.02
N THR A 116 -8.91 -1.19 9.98
CA THR A 116 -8.10 -1.94 10.94
C THR A 116 -7.21 -1.06 11.80
N TYR A 117 -7.37 0.27 11.74
CA TYR A 117 -6.57 1.21 12.55
C TYR A 117 -6.74 0.98 14.06
N GLU A 118 -7.94 0.58 14.48
CA GLU A 118 -8.19 0.26 15.88
C GLU A 118 -7.39 -0.97 16.35
N TRP A 119 -7.24 -1.98 15.50
CA TRP A 119 -6.42 -3.16 15.81
C TRP A 119 -4.94 -2.82 15.86
N ALA A 120 -4.44 -1.99 14.93
CA ALA A 120 -3.07 -1.51 14.96
C ALA A 120 -2.76 -0.73 16.26
N ARG A 121 -3.69 0.11 16.72
CA ARG A 121 -3.58 0.83 18.00
C ARG A 121 -3.57 -0.12 19.20
N LYS A 122 -4.47 -1.10 19.25
CA LYS A 122 -4.49 -2.12 20.31
C LYS A 122 -3.19 -2.93 20.34
N MET A 123 -2.73 -3.41 19.19
CA MET A 123 -1.44 -4.11 19.08
C MET A 123 -0.27 -3.28 19.64
N ALA A 124 -0.28 -1.96 19.43
CA ALA A 124 0.76 -1.08 19.96
C ALA A 124 0.67 -0.93 21.47
N VAL A 125 -0.53 -0.72 22.02
CA VAL A 125 -0.75 -0.61 23.47
C VAL A 125 -0.34 -1.90 24.19
N ASP A 126 -0.77 -3.05 23.67
CA ASP A 126 -0.47 -4.37 24.25
C ASP A 126 1.02 -4.67 24.21
N ALA A 127 1.70 -4.35 23.10
CA ALA A 127 3.14 -4.59 22.96
C ALA A 127 4.01 -3.69 23.84
N LEU A 128 3.47 -2.57 24.34
CA LEU A 128 4.16 -1.69 25.28
C LEU A 128 3.83 -2.01 26.74
N GLU A 129 2.94 -2.99 26.99
CA GLU A 129 2.41 -3.32 28.32
C GLU A 129 1.89 -2.08 29.06
N TYR A 130 1.31 -1.13 28.32
CA TYR A 130 0.70 0.04 28.93
C TYR A 130 -0.47 -0.42 29.81
N ASP A 131 -0.53 0.08 31.04
CA ASP A 131 -1.60 -0.25 31.97
C ASP A 131 -2.92 0.30 31.42
N GLU A 132 -3.84 -0.58 31.00
CA GLU A 132 -5.18 -0.22 30.50
C GLU A 132 -5.98 0.62 31.51
N SER A 133 -5.60 0.58 32.79
CA SER A 133 -6.24 1.34 33.87
C SER A 133 -5.63 2.72 34.14
N ALA A 134 -4.52 3.05 33.48
CA ALA A 134 -3.97 4.40 33.49
C ALA A 134 -4.75 5.29 32.51
N GLU A 135 -5.30 6.40 32.98
CA GLU A 135 -5.96 7.44 32.16
C GLU A 135 -5.03 8.02 31.06
N ASP A 136 -3.73 7.68 31.10
CA ASP A 136 -2.66 8.14 30.20
C ASP A 136 -2.37 7.21 29.02
N ALA A 137 -3.08 6.10 28.84
CA ALA A 137 -2.89 5.21 27.69
C ALA A 137 -3.36 5.88 26.38
N ASN A 138 -2.55 6.78 25.83
CA ASN A 138 -2.78 7.42 24.55
C ASN A 138 -2.41 6.45 23.41
N PRO A 139 -3.39 5.85 22.70
CA PRO A 139 -3.08 4.84 21.69
C PRO A 139 -2.34 5.40 20.48
N ALA A 140 -2.44 6.71 20.23
CA ALA A 140 -1.66 7.38 19.20
C ALA A 140 -0.18 7.49 19.60
N GLY A 141 0.10 7.85 20.85
CA GLY A 141 1.47 7.90 21.39
C GLY A 141 2.12 6.51 21.45
N ALA A 142 1.35 5.49 21.84
CA ALA A 142 1.80 4.10 21.77
C ALA A 142 2.22 3.69 20.35
N LEU A 143 1.44 4.12 19.34
CA LEU A 143 1.76 3.84 17.95
C LEU A 143 3.06 4.51 17.51
N GLU A 144 3.27 5.76 17.89
CA GLU A 144 4.50 6.51 17.61
C GLU A 144 5.72 5.84 18.25
N GLU A 145 5.62 5.42 19.52
CA GLU A 145 6.70 4.70 20.21
C GLU A 145 7.03 3.36 19.53
N ILE A 146 6.02 2.63 19.06
CA ILE A 146 6.20 1.38 18.31
C ILE A 146 6.83 1.64 16.93
N LEU A 147 6.49 2.73 16.25
CA LEU A 147 7.14 3.09 14.99
C LEU A 147 8.62 3.44 15.17
N GLU A 148 9.01 3.97 16.34
CA GLU A 148 10.41 4.18 16.71
C GLU A 148 11.11 2.88 17.14
N ASN A 149 10.39 1.98 17.83
CA ASN A 149 10.93 0.73 18.40
C ASN A 149 10.12 -0.50 17.97
N PRO A 150 10.14 -0.87 16.68
CA PRO A 150 9.28 -1.94 16.15
C PRO A 150 9.60 -3.34 16.66
N GLU A 151 10.79 -3.52 17.27
CA GLU A 151 11.22 -4.78 17.87
C GLU A 151 10.26 -5.26 18.98
N ARG A 152 9.58 -4.34 19.68
CA ARG A 152 8.61 -4.68 20.72
C ARG A 152 7.40 -5.48 20.20
N LEU A 153 7.08 -5.36 18.91
CA LEU A 153 5.99 -6.14 18.31
C LEU A 153 6.35 -7.62 18.09
N LYS A 154 7.61 -8.03 18.26
CA LYS A 154 8.03 -9.43 18.05
C LYS A 154 7.55 -10.35 19.15
N ASP A 155 7.42 -9.83 20.36
CA ASP A 155 7.03 -10.58 21.55
C ASP A 155 5.50 -10.73 21.66
N LEU A 156 4.73 -10.00 20.83
CA LEU A 156 3.28 -10.07 20.79
C LEU A 156 2.80 -11.38 20.14
N ASP A 157 1.99 -12.14 20.88
CA ASP A 157 1.33 -13.35 20.39
C ASP A 157 0.12 -12.98 19.52
N LEU A 158 0.35 -12.88 18.21
CA LEU A 158 -0.69 -12.54 17.24
C LEU A 158 -1.73 -13.64 17.06
N ASP A 159 -1.39 -14.90 17.34
CA ASP A 159 -2.30 -16.02 17.18
C ASP A 159 -3.35 -15.97 18.30
N ALA A 160 -2.93 -15.73 19.54
CA ALA A 160 -3.84 -15.50 20.66
C ALA A 160 -4.74 -14.27 20.44
N PHE A 161 -4.17 -13.16 19.92
CA PHE A 161 -4.96 -11.96 19.58
C PHE A 161 -5.99 -12.24 18.47
N ALA A 162 -5.62 -13.03 17.46
CA ALA A 162 -6.54 -13.43 16.40
C ALA A 162 -7.69 -14.30 16.91
N GLU A 163 -7.42 -15.25 17.82
CA GLU A 163 -8.44 -16.08 18.46
C GLU A 163 -9.45 -15.24 19.26
N GLU A 164 -8.98 -14.20 19.96
CA GLU A 164 -9.84 -13.29 20.71
C GLU A 164 -10.73 -12.44 19.79
N LEU A 165 -10.18 -11.91 18.69
CA LEU A 165 -10.98 -11.22 17.67
C LEU A 165 -12.03 -12.15 17.03
N GLU A 166 -11.70 -13.42 16.82
CA GLU A 166 -12.64 -14.41 16.28
C GLU A 166 -13.77 -14.69 17.27
N ARG A 167 -13.47 -14.82 18.57
CA ARG A 167 -14.46 -14.95 19.66
C ARG A 167 -15.41 -13.77 19.75
N GLN A 168 -14.92 -12.55 19.52
CA GLN A 168 -15.73 -11.34 19.48
C GLN A 168 -16.58 -11.20 18.20
N GLY A 169 -16.44 -12.13 17.24
CA GLY A 169 -17.25 -12.19 16.03
C GLY A 169 -16.69 -11.40 14.85
N TYR A 170 -15.44 -10.94 14.90
CA TYR A 170 -14.78 -10.27 13.76
C TYR A 170 -14.26 -11.26 12.70
N GLY A 171 -14.31 -12.56 12.99
CA GLY A 171 -13.81 -13.65 12.14
C GLY A 171 -12.29 -13.81 12.23
N ASN A 172 -11.74 -14.72 11.42
CA ASN A 172 -10.30 -14.96 11.40
C ASN A 172 -9.55 -13.78 10.76
N LYS A 173 -8.79 -13.05 11.59
CA LYS A 173 -7.98 -11.89 11.20
C LYS A 173 -6.47 -12.11 11.33
N GLY A 174 -6.02 -13.35 11.49
CA GLY A 174 -4.60 -13.67 11.72
C GLY A 174 -3.69 -13.04 10.67
N ILE A 175 -3.91 -13.33 9.39
CA ILE A 175 -3.10 -12.77 8.28
C ILE A 175 -3.06 -11.24 8.33
N THR A 176 -4.20 -10.60 8.58
CA THR A 176 -4.29 -9.14 8.67
C THR A 176 -3.44 -8.58 9.81
N LEU A 177 -3.40 -9.24 10.97
CA LEU A 177 -2.55 -8.82 12.09
C LEU A 177 -1.06 -8.98 11.77
N TYR A 178 -0.68 -10.07 11.09
CA TYR A 178 0.69 -10.27 10.61
C TYR A 178 1.11 -9.17 9.60
N ASP A 179 0.21 -8.80 8.69
CA ASP A 179 0.43 -7.72 7.73
C ASP A 179 0.56 -6.36 8.44
N ILE A 180 -0.28 -6.09 9.45
CA ILE A 180 -0.20 -4.87 10.27
C ILE A 180 1.16 -4.82 10.98
N ARG A 181 1.59 -5.90 11.65
CA ARG A 181 2.90 -5.96 12.30
C ARG A 181 4.05 -5.68 11.32
N ALA A 182 3.98 -6.26 10.11
CA ALA A 182 4.99 -6.04 9.09
C ALA A 182 5.05 -4.57 8.62
N GLU A 183 3.89 -3.93 8.44
CA GLU A 183 3.81 -2.51 8.06
C GLU A 183 4.24 -1.56 9.18
N LEU A 184 3.89 -1.84 10.44
CA LEU A 184 4.40 -1.08 11.58
C LEU A 184 5.92 -1.20 11.72
N SER A 185 6.48 -2.36 11.38
CA SER A 185 7.93 -2.58 11.40
C SER A 185 8.65 -1.84 10.26
N CYS A 186 8.05 -1.81 9.07
CA CYS A 186 8.63 -1.16 7.90
C CYS A 186 7.54 -0.70 6.93
N ARG A 187 7.13 0.56 7.10
CA ARG A 187 6.05 1.18 6.32
C ARG A 187 6.33 1.14 4.83
N TYR A 188 5.35 0.69 4.05
CA TYR A 188 5.42 0.63 2.59
C TYR A 188 6.67 -0.07 2.02
N LYS A 189 7.21 -1.07 2.74
CA LYS A 189 8.35 -1.88 2.26
C LYS A 189 8.11 -2.33 0.82
N ASP A 190 9.13 -2.21 -0.01
CA ASP A 190 9.08 -2.70 -1.38
C ASP A 190 9.17 -4.23 -1.39
N LEU A 191 8.08 -4.87 -1.83
CA LEU A 191 7.95 -6.33 -1.88
C LEU A 191 8.36 -6.90 -3.26
N ARG A 192 8.70 -6.03 -4.21
CA ARG A 192 9.10 -6.47 -5.55
C ARG A 192 10.43 -7.21 -5.52
N ALA A 193 10.60 -8.11 -6.48
CA ALA A 193 11.90 -8.69 -6.75
C ALA A 193 12.91 -7.58 -7.05
N PRO A 194 14.13 -7.65 -6.48
CA PRO A 194 15.17 -6.67 -6.76
C PRO A 194 15.51 -6.69 -8.26
N TYR A 195 15.86 -5.52 -8.80
CA TYR A 195 16.28 -5.41 -10.18
C TYR A 195 17.50 -6.30 -10.44
N ARG A 196 17.42 -7.15 -11.46
CA ARG A 196 18.53 -7.95 -11.96
C ARG A 196 18.97 -7.40 -13.31
N PRO A 197 20.24 -7.00 -13.49
CA PRO A 197 20.74 -6.65 -14.81
C PRO A 197 20.74 -7.88 -15.73
N PRO A 198 20.62 -7.68 -17.06
CA PRO A 198 20.76 -8.78 -18.00
C PRO A 198 22.09 -9.51 -17.82
N ASN A 199 22.06 -10.84 -17.83
CA ASN A 199 23.26 -11.67 -17.80
C ASN A 199 23.94 -11.68 -19.18
N THR A 200 25.13 -12.27 -19.29
CA THR A 200 25.92 -12.28 -20.54
C THR A 200 25.16 -12.88 -21.73
N GLU A 201 24.37 -13.93 -21.51
CA GLU A 201 23.57 -14.58 -22.55
C GLU A 201 22.41 -13.68 -23.00
N GLU A 202 21.69 -13.07 -22.07
CA GLU A 202 20.64 -12.10 -22.36
C GLU A 202 21.20 -10.89 -23.12
N VAL A 203 22.37 -10.38 -22.73
CA VAL A 203 23.07 -9.31 -23.45
C VAL A 203 23.43 -9.74 -24.87
N PHE A 204 23.99 -10.94 -25.04
CA PHE A 204 24.30 -11.49 -26.35
C PHE A 204 23.03 -11.52 -27.21
N ASN A 205 21.95 -12.12 -26.73
CA ASN A 205 20.68 -12.23 -27.45
C ASN A 205 20.10 -10.86 -27.81
N MET A 206 20.18 -9.89 -26.89
CA MET A 206 19.70 -8.51 -27.14
C MET A 206 20.49 -7.81 -28.24
N LEU A 207 21.81 -8.01 -28.30
CA LEU A 207 22.72 -7.36 -29.25
C LEU A 207 22.73 -8.03 -30.63
N THR A 208 22.77 -9.35 -30.68
CA THR A 208 22.87 -10.11 -31.94
C THR A 208 21.51 -10.38 -32.56
N LYS A 209 20.42 -10.27 -31.78
CA LYS A 209 19.08 -10.76 -32.13
C LYS A 209 19.02 -12.27 -32.36
N GLU A 210 20.05 -12.99 -31.95
CA GLU A 210 20.05 -14.44 -31.89
C GLU A 210 19.35 -14.91 -30.60
N THR A 211 18.74 -16.09 -30.65
CA THR A 211 18.15 -16.78 -29.51
C THR A 211 18.79 -18.16 -29.37
N PRO A 212 18.60 -18.86 -28.24
CA PRO A 212 19.08 -20.23 -28.08
C PRO A 212 18.56 -21.21 -29.16
N GLU A 213 17.46 -20.88 -29.85
CA GLU A 213 16.96 -21.64 -30.99
C GLU A 213 17.74 -21.34 -32.28
N THR A 214 18.22 -20.10 -32.46
CA THR A 214 18.93 -19.67 -33.67
C THR A 214 20.45 -19.81 -33.57
N PHE A 215 21.04 -19.68 -32.38
CA PHE A 215 22.47 -19.81 -32.14
C PHE A 215 22.74 -20.52 -30.80
N TYR A 216 23.26 -21.75 -30.88
CA TYR A 216 23.60 -22.56 -29.71
C TYR A 216 24.86 -23.39 -29.94
N ILE A 217 25.47 -23.84 -28.85
CA ILE A 217 26.70 -24.66 -28.89
C ILE A 217 26.42 -25.96 -29.66
N GLY A 218 27.16 -26.18 -30.75
CA GLY A 218 27.02 -27.36 -31.61
C GLY A 218 26.07 -27.16 -32.81
N LYS A 219 25.54 -25.96 -33.03
CA LYS A 219 24.86 -25.60 -34.28
C LYS A 219 25.90 -25.32 -35.37
N CYS A 220 25.82 -26.06 -36.49
CA CYS A 220 26.64 -25.86 -37.69
C CYS A 220 26.05 -24.80 -38.62
#